data_AF-A0A5E4IJD5-F1
#
_entry.id   AF-A0A5E4IJD5-F1
#
_cell.length_a   1.000
_cell.length_b   1.000
_cell.length_c   1.000
_cell.angle_alpha   90.00
_cell.angle_beta   90.00
_cell.angle_gamma   90.00
#
_symmetry.space_group_name_H-M   'P 1'
#
loop_
_entity.id
_entity.type
_entity.pdbx_description
1 polymer ?
#
loop_
_entity_poly.entity_id
_entity_poly.type
_entity_poly.pdbx_seq_one_letter_code
_entity_poly.pdbx_strand_id
1 'polypeptide(L)'
;MSWDELTNPEYGKRLLRGAQMIEDGLTPHALGFNEFEVPSQTSDVKYLVSMRKGSWFCTCPDHEFRHVQCKHIHSVMLWQKISAKLQEDREKKIIMPQEDTFGCKFCGSLHIIKYGFKSDKQVYKCQSCARKFVSNQGFEGMCYEPRIVATTLDLYFKGVSLRKIADHLKQFYGLDMNHSTVYPLDLQVHEHYGSLHQDP
;
A
#
# COMPACT_ATOMS: atom_id res chain seq x y z
N MET A 1 -34.34 19.26 -24.55
CA MET A 1 -34.20 19.42 -23.09
C MET A 1 -33.47 18.20 -22.56
N SER A 2 -32.18 18.34 -22.25
CA SER A 2 -31.38 17.26 -21.67
C SER A 2 -31.89 17.02 -20.25
N TRP A 3 -32.58 15.90 -20.04
CA TRP A 3 -32.89 15.42 -18.71
C TRP A 3 -31.57 15.15 -17.99
N ASP A 4 -31.21 16.02 -17.05
CA ASP A 4 -30.02 15.84 -16.24
C ASP A 4 -30.27 14.68 -15.27
N GLU A 5 -29.71 13.52 -15.62
CA GLU A 5 -29.86 12.25 -14.90
C GLU A 5 -29.43 12.36 -13.43
N LEU A 6 -28.59 13.36 -13.09
CA LEU A 6 -28.11 13.66 -11.73
C LEU A 6 -29.17 14.26 -10.81
N THR A 7 -30.27 14.80 -11.36
CA THR A 7 -31.36 15.41 -10.57
C THR A 7 -32.47 14.43 -10.22
N ASN A 8 -32.43 13.20 -10.75
CA ASN A 8 -33.44 12.18 -10.49
C ASN A 8 -33.10 11.38 -9.21
N PRO A 9 -33.94 11.41 -8.16
CA PRO A 9 -33.71 10.63 -6.94
C PRO A 9 -33.57 9.12 -7.18
N GLU A 10 -34.18 8.60 -8.24
CA GLU A 10 -34.09 7.19 -8.61
C GLU A 10 -32.72 6.81 -9.19
N TYR A 11 -31.97 7.77 -9.76
CA TYR A 11 -30.59 7.54 -10.20
C TYR A 11 -29.70 7.14 -9.02
N GLY A 12 -29.74 7.92 -7.93
CA GLY A 12 -28.97 7.62 -6.72
C GLY A 12 -29.30 6.24 -6.13
N LYS A 13 -30.58 5.87 -6.11
CA LYS A 13 -31.00 4.54 -5.65
C LYS A 13 -30.46 3.41 -6.54
N ARG A 14 -30.47 3.58 -7.86
CA ARG A 14 -29.94 2.59 -8.81
C ARG A 14 -28.42 2.46 -8.70
N LEU A 15 -27.72 3.58 -8.54
CA LEU A 15 -26.28 3.62 -8.29
C LEU A 15 -25.92 2.85 -7.01
N LEU A 16 -26.58 3.15 -5.89
CA LEU A 16 -26.35 2.48 -4.61
C LEU A 16 -26.65 0.98 -4.67
N ARG A 17 -27.73 0.58 -5.35
CA ARG A 17 -28.00 -0.85 -5.59
C ARG A 17 -26.94 -1.52 -6.44
N GLY A 18 -26.40 -0.82 -7.44
CA GLY A 18 -25.29 -1.33 -8.24
C GLY A 18 -24.01 -1.54 -7.42
N ALA A 19 -23.74 -0.64 -6.46
CA ALA A 19 -22.65 -0.79 -5.50
C ALA A 19 -22.87 -1.97 -4.54
N GLN A 20 -24.08 -2.07 -3.96
CA GLN A 20 -24.45 -3.16 -3.07
C GLN A 20 -24.26 -4.53 -3.73
N MET A 21 -24.59 -4.67 -5.02
CA MET A 21 -24.33 -5.93 -5.75
C MET A 21 -22.85 -6.35 -5.71
N ILE A 22 -21.92 -5.40 -5.85
CA ILE A 22 -20.49 -5.70 -5.78
C ILE A 22 -20.09 -6.11 -4.35
N GLU A 23 -20.63 -5.42 -3.34
CA GLU A 23 -20.40 -5.73 -1.92
C GLU A 23 -20.91 -7.14 -1.57
N ASP A 24 -22.06 -7.54 -2.12
CA ASP A 24 -22.66 -8.87 -1.96
C ASP A 24 -21.91 -9.96 -2.76
N GLY A 25 -20.82 -9.63 -3.48
CA GLY A 25 -20.05 -10.57 -4.29
C GLY A 25 -20.67 -10.88 -5.66
N LEU A 26 -21.76 -10.21 -6.03
CA LEU A 26 -22.43 -10.33 -7.33
C LEU A 26 -21.72 -9.48 -8.37
N THR A 27 -20.52 -9.93 -8.74
CA THR A 27 -19.62 -9.18 -9.62
C THR A 27 -19.86 -9.43 -11.11
N PRO A 28 -19.66 -8.42 -11.98
CA PRO A 28 -19.70 -8.59 -13.43
C PRO A 28 -18.60 -9.55 -13.93
N HIS A 29 -18.94 -10.38 -14.90
CA HIS A 29 -18.01 -11.22 -15.64
C HIS A 29 -17.84 -10.68 -17.07
N ALA A 30 -16.61 -10.31 -17.45
CA ALA A 30 -16.32 -9.77 -18.77
C ALA A 30 -16.34 -10.89 -19.83
N LEU A 31 -17.21 -10.74 -20.83
CA LEU A 31 -17.26 -11.62 -22.00
C LEU A 31 -16.42 -11.07 -23.16
N GLY A 32 -16.18 -9.75 -23.18
CA GLY A 32 -15.38 -9.06 -24.19
C GLY A 32 -15.05 -7.62 -23.78
N PHE A 33 -14.51 -6.83 -24.71
CA PHE A 33 -14.04 -5.46 -24.43
C PHE A 33 -15.12 -4.55 -23.82
N ASN A 34 -16.38 -4.72 -24.24
CA ASN A 34 -17.51 -3.88 -23.86
C ASN A 34 -18.77 -4.70 -23.56
N GLU A 35 -18.61 -5.96 -23.18
CA GLU A 35 -19.72 -6.88 -22.95
C GLU A 35 -19.51 -7.67 -21.66
N PHE A 36 -20.52 -7.64 -20.80
CA PHE A 36 -20.45 -8.15 -19.44
C PHE A 36 -21.70 -8.95 -19.12
N GLU A 37 -21.51 -10.11 -18.50
CA GLU A 37 -22.55 -10.88 -17.85
C GLU A 37 -22.65 -10.44 -16.39
N VAL A 38 -23.84 -10.05 -15.95
CA VAL A 38 -24.08 -9.56 -14.58
C VAL A 38 -25.18 -10.40 -13.94
N PRO A 39 -24.93 -11.04 -12.79
CA PRO A 39 -25.97 -11.79 -12.08
C PRO A 39 -27.06 -10.86 -11.54
N SER A 40 -28.28 -11.39 -11.46
CA SER A 40 -29.40 -10.73 -10.77
C SER A 40 -29.16 -10.71 -9.26
N GLN A 41 -29.70 -9.70 -8.57
CA GLN A 41 -29.61 -9.60 -7.11
C GLN A 41 -30.56 -10.54 -6.38
N THR A 42 -31.63 -10.99 -7.04
CA THR A 42 -32.75 -11.70 -6.39
C THR A 42 -33.03 -13.07 -6.98
N SER A 43 -32.33 -13.45 -8.04
CA SER A 43 -32.56 -14.69 -8.77
C SER A 43 -31.27 -15.17 -9.44
N ASP A 44 -31.27 -16.42 -9.89
CA ASP A 44 -30.12 -17.01 -10.62
C ASP A 44 -30.03 -16.56 -12.09
N VAL A 45 -30.89 -15.64 -12.52
CA VAL A 45 -30.89 -15.08 -13.87
C VAL A 45 -29.70 -14.15 -14.02
N LYS A 46 -29.07 -14.18 -15.20
CA LYS A 46 -27.99 -13.26 -15.55
C LYS A 46 -28.42 -12.35 -16.69
N TYR A 47 -27.96 -11.11 -16.65
CA TYR A 47 -28.25 -10.10 -17.66
C TYR A 47 -26.98 -9.73 -18.42
N LEU A 48 -27.15 -9.38 -19.69
CA LEU A 48 -26.06 -8.88 -20.52
C LEU A 48 -26.05 -7.36 -20.48
N VAL A 49 -24.89 -6.79 -20.18
CA VAL A 49 -24.62 -5.35 -20.22
C VAL A 49 -23.60 -5.10 -21.32
N SER A 50 -23.93 -4.23 -22.28
CA SER A 50 -23.03 -3.88 -23.37
C SER A 50 -22.97 -2.38 -23.64
N MET A 51 -21.81 -1.90 -24.06
CA MET A 51 -21.63 -0.51 -24.52
C MET A 51 -21.66 -0.46 -26.04
N ARG A 52 -22.63 0.25 -26.61
CA ARG A 52 -22.78 0.41 -28.07
C ARG A 52 -22.89 1.88 -28.43
N LYS A 53 -22.04 2.36 -29.34
CA LYS A 53 -22.01 3.76 -29.82
C LYS A 53 -21.99 4.81 -28.69
N GLY A 54 -21.34 4.51 -27.57
CA GLY A 54 -21.24 5.41 -26.42
C GLY A 54 -22.43 5.39 -25.46
N SER A 55 -23.40 4.49 -25.65
CA SER A 55 -24.52 4.29 -24.73
C SER A 55 -24.51 2.88 -24.13
N TRP A 56 -24.81 2.78 -22.84
CA TRP A 56 -24.94 1.52 -22.12
C TRP A 56 -26.31 0.89 -22.34
N PHE A 57 -26.31 -0.41 -22.61
CA PHE A 57 -27.51 -1.21 -22.79
C PHE A 57 -27.47 -2.40 -21.84
N CYS A 58 -28.60 -2.72 -21.21
CA CYS A 58 -28.75 -3.90 -20.37
C CYS A 58 -30.02 -4.68 -20.74
N THR A 59 -29.95 -6.01 -20.75
CA THR A 59 -31.11 -6.88 -21.03
C THR A 59 -32.06 -7.06 -19.85
N CYS A 60 -31.88 -6.30 -18.76
CA CYS A 60 -32.77 -6.40 -17.60
C CYS A 60 -34.08 -5.62 -17.81
N PRO A 61 -35.19 -6.05 -17.18
CA PRO A 61 -36.48 -5.37 -17.30
C PRO A 61 -36.44 -3.87 -16.94
N ASP A 62 -35.65 -3.47 -15.93
CA ASP A 62 -35.57 -2.05 -15.51
C ASP A 62 -35.04 -1.16 -16.65
N HIS A 63 -34.04 -1.64 -17.39
CA HIS A 63 -33.50 -0.90 -18.53
C HIS A 63 -34.39 -1.03 -19.78
N GLU A 64 -34.91 -2.22 -20.04
CA GLU A 64 -35.76 -2.49 -21.21
C GLU A 64 -37.03 -1.65 -21.20
N PHE A 65 -37.70 -1.50 -20.05
CA PHE A 65 -38.93 -0.74 -19.94
C PHE A 65 -38.73 0.77 -19.71
N ARG A 66 -37.67 1.17 -19.00
CA ARG A 66 -37.49 2.58 -18.60
C ARG A 66 -36.44 3.33 -19.41
N HIS A 67 -35.59 2.62 -20.15
CA HIS A 67 -34.49 3.19 -20.94
C HIS A 67 -33.54 4.08 -20.12
N VAL A 68 -33.29 3.72 -18.85
CA VAL A 68 -32.38 4.43 -17.92
C VAL A 68 -31.19 3.56 -17.54
N GLN A 69 -30.13 4.15 -16.99
CA GLN A 69 -29.04 3.37 -16.39
C GLN A 69 -29.54 2.57 -15.18
N CYS A 70 -29.68 1.26 -15.36
CA CYS A 70 -30.13 0.35 -14.31
C CYS A 70 -28.99 0.02 -13.33
N LYS A 71 -29.33 -0.64 -12.21
CA LYS A 71 -28.33 -1.10 -11.23
C LYS A 71 -27.23 -1.97 -11.82
N HIS A 72 -27.54 -2.81 -12.83
CA HIS A 72 -26.55 -3.67 -13.49
C HIS A 72 -25.54 -2.84 -14.30
N ILE A 73 -25.99 -1.78 -14.97
CA ILE A 73 -25.10 -0.85 -15.68
C ILE A 73 -24.18 -0.14 -14.68
N HIS A 74 -24.74 0.36 -13.57
CA HIS A 74 -23.93 0.99 -12.53
C HIS A 74 -22.93 0.03 -11.87
N SER A 75 -23.31 -1.23 -11.66
CA SER A 75 -22.40 -2.27 -11.16
C SER A 75 -21.21 -2.48 -12.10
N VAL A 76 -21.44 -2.58 -13.41
CA VAL A 76 -20.35 -2.69 -14.41
C VAL A 76 -19.45 -1.45 -14.40
N MET A 77 -20.04 -0.25 -14.41
CA MET A 77 -19.26 0.99 -14.39
C MET A 77 -18.39 1.10 -13.14
N LEU A 78 -18.93 0.73 -11.97
CA LEU A 78 -18.19 0.75 -10.72
C LEU A 78 -17.09 -0.31 -10.71
N TRP A 79 -17.39 -1.53 -11.15
CA TRP A 79 -16.43 -2.61 -11.27
C TRP A 79 -15.26 -2.25 -12.19
N GLN A 80 -15.52 -1.62 -13.35
CA GLN A 80 -14.49 -1.12 -14.25
C GLN A 80 -13.60 -0.06 -13.58
N LYS A 81 -14.20 0.92 -12.89
CA LYS A 81 -13.45 1.97 -12.17
C LYS A 81 -12.57 1.40 -11.06
N ILE A 82 -13.09 0.47 -10.27
CA ILE A 82 -12.34 -0.20 -9.20
C ILE A 82 -11.19 -1.00 -9.81
N SER A 83 -11.47 -1.77 -10.87
CA SER A 83 -10.45 -2.59 -11.56
C SER A 83 -9.33 -1.73 -12.14
N ALA A 84 -9.65 -0.61 -12.79
CA ALA A 84 -8.66 0.34 -13.31
C ALA A 84 -7.80 0.94 -12.18
N LYS A 85 -8.42 1.38 -11.08
CA LYS A 85 -7.68 1.93 -9.93
C LYS A 85 -6.74 0.90 -9.29
N LEU A 86 -7.18 -0.35 -9.17
CA LEU A 86 -6.34 -1.43 -8.66
C LEU A 86 -5.16 -1.75 -9.60
N GLN A 87 -5.35 -1.65 -10.92
CA GLN A 87 -4.26 -1.78 -11.89
C GLN A 87 -3.26 -0.63 -11.76
N GLU A 88 -3.73 0.62 -11.69
CA GLU A 88 -2.86 1.78 -11.46
C GLU A 88 -2.07 1.66 -10.15
N ASP A 89 -2.71 1.22 -9.06
CA ASP A 89 -2.03 1.06 -7.77
C ASP A 89 -1.01 -0.09 -7.79
N ARG A 90 -1.26 -1.15 -8.57
CA ARG A 90 -0.27 -2.22 -8.82
C ARG A 90 0.90 -1.70 -9.64
N GLU A 91 0.64 -0.96 -10.71
CA GLU A 91 1.68 -0.37 -11.55
C GLU A 91 2.53 0.64 -10.76
N LYS A 92 1.91 1.48 -9.91
CA LYS A 92 2.63 2.37 -8.99
C LYS A 92 3.51 1.59 -8.01
N LYS A 93 3.05 0.44 -7.50
CA LYS A 93 3.89 -0.44 -6.66
C LYS A 93 5.02 -1.12 -7.42
N ILE A 94 4.90 -1.33 -8.72
CA ILE A 94 5.95 -1.90 -9.57
C ILE A 94 6.97 -0.82 -9.99
N ILE A 95 6.50 0.41 -10.27
CA ILE A 95 7.32 1.56 -10.69
C ILE A 95 7.96 2.28 -9.50
N MET A 96 7.38 2.14 -8.30
CA MET A 96 8.08 2.40 -7.05
C MET A 96 8.60 1.07 -6.50
N PRO A 97 9.78 0.57 -6.94
CA PRO A 97 10.63 -0.04 -5.94
C PRO A 97 10.69 0.97 -4.79
N GLN A 98 10.62 0.51 -3.55
CA GLN A 98 11.24 1.28 -2.47
C GLN A 98 12.74 1.32 -2.80
N GLU A 99 13.12 2.15 -3.77
CA GLU A 99 14.41 2.77 -3.73
C GLU A 99 14.31 3.67 -2.51
N ASP A 100 14.83 3.15 -1.41
CA ASP A 100 15.43 3.94 -0.36
C ASP A 100 16.23 5.04 -1.04
N THR A 101 15.57 6.16 -1.36
CA THR A 101 16.21 7.31 -2.00
C THR A 101 17.19 7.81 -0.97
N PHE A 102 18.41 7.34 -1.13
CA PHE A 102 19.49 7.59 -0.21
C PHE A 102 19.79 9.07 -0.32
N GLY A 103 19.26 9.85 0.64
CA GLY A 103 19.34 11.30 0.72
C GLY A 103 20.31 11.74 1.81
N CYS A 104 20.85 12.95 1.67
CA CYS A 104 21.72 13.52 2.69
C CYS A 104 20.91 13.75 3.97
N LYS A 105 21.25 13.05 5.05
CA LYS A 105 20.57 13.20 6.34
C LYS A 105 20.55 14.61 6.94
N PHE A 106 21.37 15.52 6.40
CA PHE A 106 21.47 16.88 6.91
C PHE A 106 20.80 17.94 6.05
N CYS A 107 20.51 17.67 4.78
CA CYS A 107 19.93 18.67 3.87
C CYS A 107 18.96 18.08 2.84
N GLY A 108 18.65 16.78 2.91
CA GLY A 108 17.75 16.08 1.99
C GLY A 108 18.26 15.90 0.56
N SER A 109 19.41 16.47 0.20
CA SER A 109 19.93 16.38 -1.17
C SER A 109 20.27 14.94 -1.56
N LEU A 110 19.89 14.56 -2.78
CA LEU A 110 20.22 13.28 -3.41
C LEU A 110 21.63 13.29 -4.03
N HIS A 111 22.32 14.43 -4.05
CA HIS A 111 23.68 14.55 -4.61
C HIS A 111 24.72 14.03 -3.64
N ILE A 112 24.87 12.70 -3.56
CA ILE A 112 25.77 12.04 -2.62
C ILE A 112 26.78 11.18 -3.37
N ILE A 113 28.03 11.22 -2.92
CA ILE A 113 29.11 10.37 -3.44
C ILE A 113 29.64 9.44 -2.35
N LYS A 114 30.14 8.26 -2.74
CA LYS A 114 30.97 7.42 -1.87
C LYS A 114 32.29 8.14 -1.61
N TYR A 115 32.64 8.32 -0.34
CA TYR A 115 33.84 9.07 0.05
C TYR A 115 34.96 8.17 0.61
N GLY A 116 34.61 7.10 1.32
CA GLY A 116 35.57 6.15 1.89
C GLY A 116 34.93 5.19 2.89
N PHE A 117 35.72 4.51 3.72
CA PHE A 117 35.24 3.61 4.78
C PHE A 117 35.72 4.06 6.15
N LYS A 118 34.90 3.86 7.19
CA LYS A 118 35.27 4.05 8.59
C LYS A 118 34.72 2.89 9.41
N SER A 119 35.59 2.15 10.10
CA SER A 119 35.19 0.99 10.91
C SER A 119 34.31 0.01 10.12
N ASP A 120 34.74 -0.32 8.90
CA ASP A 120 34.05 -1.20 7.94
C ASP A 120 32.69 -0.70 7.40
N LYS A 121 32.30 0.54 7.75
CA LYS A 121 31.08 1.18 7.25
C LYS A 121 31.40 2.18 6.13
N GLN A 122 30.59 2.15 5.07
CA GLN A 122 30.69 3.11 3.97
C GLN A 122 30.36 4.53 4.45
N VAL A 123 31.29 5.45 4.23
CA VAL A 123 31.12 6.89 4.42
C VAL A 123 30.74 7.54 3.10
N TYR A 124 29.73 8.38 3.16
CA TYR A 124 29.21 9.16 2.06
C TYR A 124 29.46 10.66 2.28
N LYS A 125 29.57 11.43 1.20
CA LYS A 125 29.68 12.89 1.23
C LYS A 125 28.58 13.50 0.36
N CYS A 126 27.80 14.40 0.95
CA CYS A 126 26.85 15.21 0.19
C CYS A 126 27.60 16.32 -0.56
N GLN A 127 27.36 16.45 -1.86
CA GLN A 127 27.92 17.51 -2.69
C GLN A 127 27.20 18.85 -2.49
N SER A 128 25.92 18.84 -2.10
CA SER A 128 25.17 20.08 -1.87
C SER A 128 25.54 20.78 -0.57
N CYS A 129 25.76 20.05 0.54
CA CYS A 129 26.09 20.65 1.83
C CYS A 129 27.51 20.30 2.32
N ALA A 130 28.33 19.62 1.50
CA ALA A 130 29.71 19.19 1.77
C ALA A 130 29.93 18.30 3.02
N ARG A 131 28.87 17.92 3.75
CA ARG A 131 28.95 17.11 4.97
C ARG A 131 29.11 15.62 4.66
N LYS A 132 29.83 14.93 5.55
CA LYS A 132 30.06 13.49 5.49
C LYS A 132 29.14 12.77 6.47
N PHE A 133 28.63 11.61 6.10
CA PHE A 133 27.81 10.77 6.97
C PHE A 133 27.93 9.30 6.59
N VAL A 134 27.59 8.43 7.54
CA VAL A 134 27.37 7.01 7.29
C VAL A 134 25.87 6.82 7.11
N SER A 135 25.46 6.04 6.10
CA SER A 135 24.06 5.71 5.87
C SER A 135 23.58 4.71 6.92
N ASN A 136 22.65 5.12 7.77
CA ASN A 136 21.87 4.25 8.64
C ASN A 136 20.42 4.74 8.60
N GLN A 137 19.75 4.71 7.45
CA GLN A 137 18.38 5.24 7.34
C GLN A 137 17.47 4.62 8.41
N GLY A 138 16.89 5.47 9.26
CA GLY A 138 15.98 5.10 10.36
C GLY A 138 16.65 4.55 11.62
N PHE A 139 17.98 4.42 11.63
CA PHE A 139 18.79 3.89 12.73
C PHE A 139 20.07 4.73 12.91
N GLU A 140 19.96 6.04 12.69
CA GLU A 140 21.11 6.94 12.80
C GLU A 140 21.68 6.90 14.23
N GLY A 141 22.96 6.54 14.37
CA GLY A 141 23.60 6.41 15.68
C GLY A 141 23.64 5.00 16.25
N MET A 142 22.90 4.05 15.67
CA MET A 142 22.95 2.64 16.06
C MET A 142 24.25 1.97 15.58
N CYS A 143 24.86 1.18 16.46
CA CYS A 143 26.02 0.36 16.12
C CYS A 143 25.66 -0.78 15.15
N TYR A 144 24.42 -1.25 15.18
CA TYR A 144 23.93 -2.45 14.49
C TYR A 144 22.97 -2.12 13.33
N GLU A 145 22.85 -3.05 12.39
CA GLU A 145 21.95 -2.92 11.24
C GLU A 145 20.47 -2.89 11.67
N PRO A 146 19.60 -2.08 11.03
CA PRO A 146 18.16 -2.02 11.26
C PRO A 146 17.47 -3.37 11.51
N ARG A 147 17.78 -4.37 10.68
CA ARG A 147 17.19 -5.71 10.72
C ARG A 147 17.55 -6.45 12.00
N ILE A 148 18.78 -6.28 12.47
CA ILE A 148 19.31 -6.92 13.68
C ILE A 148 18.64 -6.32 14.91
N VAL A 149 18.48 -4.98 14.93
CA VAL A 149 17.77 -4.28 16.00
C VAL A 149 16.31 -4.71 16.07
N ALA A 150 15.58 -4.69 14.94
CA ALA A 150 14.18 -5.09 14.88
C ALA A 150 13.96 -6.56 15.32
N THR A 151 14.82 -7.47 14.88
CA THR A 151 14.76 -8.90 15.26
C THR A 151 15.03 -9.08 16.75
N THR A 152 15.98 -8.33 17.31
CA THR A 152 16.30 -8.36 18.74
C THR A 152 15.11 -7.91 19.59
N LEU A 153 14.46 -6.81 19.20
CA LEU A 153 13.27 -6.28 19.89
C LEU A 153 12.10 -7.25 19.82
N ASP A 154 11.81 -7.83 18.66
CA ASP A 154 10.75 -8.81 18.48
C ASP A 154 10.92 -10.02 19.40
N LEU A 155 12.13 -10.59 19.47
CA LEU A 155 12.44 -11.71 20.35
C LEU A 155 12.34 -11.32 21.84
N TYR A 156 12.76 -10.11 22.19
CA TYR A 156 12.66 -9.60 23.55
C TYR A 156 11.20 -9.44 23.99
N PHE A 157 10.35 -8.80 23.19
CA PHE A 157 8.91 -8.64 23.48
C PHE A 157 8.15 -9.99 23.49
N LYS A 158 8.65 -11.00 22.77
CA LYS A 158 8.16 -12.38 22.84
C LYS A 158 8.62 -13.13 24.11
N GLY A 159 9.38 -12.49 24.99
CA GLY A 159 9.83 -13.07 26.26
C GLY A 159 11.00 -14.05 26.10
N VAL A 160 11.73 -14.01 24.98
CA VAL A 160 12.93 -14.83 24.80
C VAL A 160 14.02 -14.29 25.72
N SER A 161 14.70 -15.17 26.45
CA SER A 161 15.76 -14.73 27.37
C SER A 161 16.93 -14.10 26.62
N LEU A 162 17.56 -13.07 27.21
CA LEU A 162 18.67 -12.33 26.59
C LEU A 162 19.81 -13.24 26.08
N ARG A 163 20.08 -14.36 26.79
CA ARG A 163 21.08 -15.35 26.36
C ARG A 163 20.68 -16.07 25.08
N LYS A 164 19.41 -16.45 24.95
CA LYS A 164 18.87 -17.09 23.74
C LYS A 164 18.82 -16.11 22.57
N ILE A 165 18.55 -14.83 22.85
CA ILE A 165 18.63 -13.77 21.84
C ILE A 165 20.07 -13.62 21.35
N ALA A 166 21.05 -13.53 22.25
CA ALA A 166 22.46 -13.46 21.86
C ALA A 166 22.93 -14.67 21.04
N ASP A 167 22.51 -15.88 21.44
CA ASP A 167 22.79 -17.12 20.68
C ASP A 167 22.13 -17.09 19.29
N HIS A 168 20.88 -16.63 19.19
CA HIS A 168 20.20 -16.44 17.91
C HIS A 168 20.95 -15.44 17.01
N LEU A 169 21.40 -14.31 17.56
CA LEU A 169 22.18 -13.32 16.79
C LEU A 169 23.51 -13.88 16.32
N LYS A 170 24.17 -14.71 17.13
CA LYS A 170 25.40 -15.40 16.77
C LYS A 170 25.18 -16.41 15.64
N GLN A 171 24.11 -17.20 15.72
CA GLN A 171 23.80 -18.25 14.75
C GLN A 171 23.33 -17.70 13.40
N PHE A 172 22.46 -16.69 13.40
CA PHE A 172 21.81 -16.19 12.19
C PHE A 172 22.51 -14.98 11.57
N TYR A 173 23.24 -14.19 12.37
CA TYR A 173 23.91 -12.97 11.90
C TYR A 173 25.43 -12.97 12.15
N GLY A 174 25.99 -14.04 12.73
CA GLY A 174 27.42 -14.13 13.03
C GLY A 174 27.90 -13.14 14.10
N LEU A 175 26.97 -12.49 14.81
CA LEU A 175 27.29 -11.47 15.81
C LEU A 175 27.51 -12.11 17.18
N ASP A 176 28.77 -12.17 17.61
CA ASP A 176 29.11 -12.61 18.96
C ASP A 176 28.93 -11.45 19.96
N MET A 177 27.71 -11.31 20.46
CA MET A 177 27.34 -10.26 21.41
C MET A 177 27.20 -10.81 22.82
N ASN A 178 27.66 -10.03 23.81
CA ASN A 178 27.36 -10.34 25.20
C ASN A 178 25.85 -10.10 25.45
N HIS A 179 25.19 -10.99 26.17
CA HIS A 179 23.78 -10.84 26.56
C HIS A 179 23.45 -9.50 27.25
N SER A 180 24.44 -8.88 27.91
CA SER A 180 24.32 -7.55 28.51
C SER A 180 24.22 -6.40 27.49
N THR A 181 24.61 -6.64 26.24
CA THR A 181 24.52 -5.69 25.11
C THR A 181 23.14 -5.72 24.43
N VAL A 182 22.29 -6.69 24.78
CA VAL A 182 20.90 -6.76 24.31
C VAL A 182 20.01 -5.73 25.00
N TYR A 183 20.26 -5.43 26.29
CA TYR A 183 19.47 -4.47 27.07
C TYR A 183 19.61 -3.00 26.62
N PRO A 184 20.81 -2.49 26.25
CA PRO A 184 20.98 -1.14 25.71
C PRO A 184 20.28 -0.87 24.37
N LEU A 185 19.96 -1.93 23.59
CA LEU A 185 19.25 -1.78 22.32
C LEU A 185 17.79 -1.36 22.54
N ASP A 186 17.18 -1.74 23.67
CA ASP A 186 15.84 -1.31 24.07
C ASP A 186 15.82 0.19 24.46
N LEU A 187 16.81 0.63 25.25
CA LEU A 187 16.94 2.04 25.65
C LEU A 187 17.18 3.01 24.48
N GLN A 188 17.98 2.61 23.49
CA GLN A 188 18.28 3.46 22.32
C GLN A 188 17.06 3.70 21.42
N VAL A 189 16.07 2.79 21.45
CA VAL A 189 14.80 2.93 20.73
C VAL A 189 13.87 3.88 21.47
N HIS A 190 13.82 3.81 22.81
CA HIS A 190 12.99 4.72 23.61
C HIS A 190 13.43 6.19 23.51
N GLU A 191 14.73 6.49 23.47
CA GLU A 191 15.24 7.86 23.27
C GLU A 191 14.88 8.43 21.88
N HIS A 192 14.84 7.57 20.85
CA HIS A 192 14.54 7.98 19.48
C HIS A 192 13.03 8.07 19.16
N TYR A 193 12.19 7.20 19.73
CA TYR A 193 10.73 7.24 19.54
C TYR A 193 10.00 8.10 20.58
N GLY A 194 10.63 8.44 21.71
CA GLY A 194 10.07 9.36 22.70
C GLY A 194 10.00 10.83 22.24
N SER A 195 10.74 11.20 21.20
CA SER A 195 10.76 12.56 20.62
C SER A 195 9.75 12.77 19.48
N LEU A 196 9.00 11.73 19.10
CA LEU A 196 7.94 11.81 18.07
C LEU A 196 6.52 11.93 18.66
N HIS A 197 6.38 12.01 19.99
CA HIS A 197 5.09 12.13 20.69
C HIS A 197 4.99 13.30 21.68
N GLN A 198 5.72 14.39 21.43
CA GLN A 198 5.48 15.74 21.98
C GLN A 198 5.54 16.66 20.75
N ASP A 199 4.48 17.28 20.24
CA ASP A 199 3.38 18.07 20.83
C ASP A 199 2.20 18.14 19.81
N PRO A 200 1.06 18.81 20.09
CA PRO A 200 0.28 18.97 21.32
C PRO A 200 -1.10 18.27 21.25
#